data_AF-A0A975SRB7-F1
#
_entry.id   AF-A0A975SRB7-F1
#
_cell.length_a   1.000
_cell.length_b   1.000
_cell.length_c   1.000
_cell.angle_alpha   90.00
_cell.angle_beta   90.00
_cell.angle_gamma   90.00
#
_symmetry.space_group_name_H-M   'P 1'
#
loop_
_entity.id
_entity.type
_entity.pdbx_description
1 polymer ?
#
loop_
_entity_poly.entity_id
_entity_poly.type
_entity_poly.pdbx_seq_one_letter_code
_entity_poly.pdbx_strand_id
1 'polypeptide(L)'
;MSILLCHHGNVASAPALDAAISAVRVQGGPLLVLDCMEEGSEAGEHLWRRLETVDIPFEVVPLRVGQDPASAVLETAAERGCALVVLALAQRGAGGATVGPQASRILLECPVPVLTTTAPQEG
;
A
#
# COMPACT_ATOMS: atom_id res chain seq x y z
N MET A 1 9.94 13.73 -3.05
CA MET A 1 8.62 13.34 -2.52
C MET A 1 8.43 11.85 -2.82
N SER A 2 7.94 11.07 -1.87
CA SER A 2 7.77 9.61 -2.01
C SER A 2 6.32 9.23 -2.32
N ILE A 3 6.13 8.05 -2.88
CA ILE A 3 4.82 7.40 -3.00
C ILE A 3 4.72 6.37 -1.88
N LEU A 4 3.67 6.41 -1.08
CA LEU A 4 3.45 5.45 0.01
C LEU A 4 2.51 4.34 -0.45
N LEU A 5 2.98 3.10 -0.46
CA LEU A 5 2.17 1.90 -0.63
C LEU A 5 1.83 1.30 0.73
N CYS A 6 0.55 1.02 0.96
CA CYS A 6 0.10 0.23 2.10
C CYS A 6 -0.09 -1.24 1.70
N HIS A 7 0.76 -2.12 2.23
CA HIS A 7 0.78 -3.54 1.89
C HIS A 7 0.15 -4.39 3.00
N HIS A 8 -0.86 -5.19 2.65
CA HIS A 8 -1.62 -6.04 3.60
C HIS A 8 -1.54 -7.54 3.25
N GLY A 9 -0.60 -7.94 2.39
CA GLY A 9 -0.31 -9.34 2.07
C GLY A 9 -1.46 -10.13 1.43
N ASN A 10 -2.49 -9.46 0.92
CA ASN A 10 -3.63 -10.10 0.25
C ASN A 10 -3.49 -10.04 -1.28
N VAL A 11 -4.32 -10.79 -2.00
CA VAL A 11 -4.32 -10.81 -3.48
C VAL A 11 -4.49 -9.43 -4.13
N ALA A 12 -5.18 -8.51 -3.44
CA ALA A 12 -5.39 -7.15 -3.92
C ALA A 12 -4.14 -6.26 -3.77
N SER A 13 -3.15 -6.70 -2.99
CA SER A 13 -1.89 -5.97 -2.77
C SER A 13 -1.00 -5.96 -4.02
N ALA A 14 -1.15 -6.94 -4.92
CA ALA A 14 -0.36 -6.99 -6.14
C ALA A 14 -0.66 -5.86 -7.14
N PRO A 15 -1.93 -5.61 -7.53
CA PRO A 15 -2.32 -4.43 -8.32
C PRO A 15 -1.94 -3.09 -7.65
N ALA A 16 -2.01 -3.02 -6.32
CA ALA A 16 -1.60 -1.82 -5.59
C ALA A 16 -0.10 -1.54 -5.74
N LEU A 17 0.75 -2.58 -5.65
CA LEU A 17 2.18 -2.44 -5.89
C LEU A 17 2.47 -1.99 -7.33
N ASP A 18 1.80 -2.56 -8.33
CA ASP A 18 1.98 -2.16 -9.73
C ASP A 18 1.59 -0.70 -9.99
N ALA A 19 0.48 -0.27 -9.37
CA ALA A 19 0.04 1.11 -9.44
C ALA A 19 1.02 2.07 -8.75
N ALA A 20 1.58 1.68 -7.60
CA ALA A 20 2.57 2.47 -6.89
C ALA A 20 3.89 2.60 -7.67
N ILE A 21 4.37 1.50 -8.27
CA ILE A 21 5.54 1.49 -9.17
C ILE A 21 5.30 2.42 -10.36
N SER A 22 4.11 2.34 -10.97
CA SER A 22 3.74 3.19 -12.11
C SER A 22 3.68 4.66 -11.71
N ALA A 23 3.13 4.97 -10.54
CA ALA A 23 3.11 6.34 -10.00
C ALA A 23 4.52 6.89 -9.77
N VAL A 24 5.42 6.08 -9.19
CA VAL A 24 6.85 6.45 -9.02
C VAL A 24 7.52 6.72 -10.37
N ARG A 25 7.26 5.90 -11.39
CA ARG A 25 7.84 6.11 -12.74
C ARG A 25 7.39 7.41 -13.39
N VAL A 26 6.15 7.84 -13.13
CA VAL A 26 5.60 9.07 -13.71
C VAL A 26 5.99 10.31 -12.90
N GLN A 27 5.94 10.24 -11.58
CA GLN A 27 6.16 11.39 -10.69
C GLN A 27 7.61 11.53 -10.20
N GLY A 28 8.40 10.46 -10.29
CA GLY A 28 9.73 10.36 -9.70
C GLY A 28 9.71 10.14 -8.18
N GLY A 29 10.91 10.02 -7.60
CA GLY A 29 11.09 9.79 -6.16
C GLY A 29 11.08 8.30 -5.76
N PRO A 30 11.23 7.99 -4.46
CA PRO A 30 11.25 6.62 -3.98
C PRO A 30 9.84 6.08 -3.66
N LEU A 31 9.70 4.76 -3.78
CA LEU A 31 8.57 4.01 -3.25
C LEU A 31 8.79 3.73 -1.75
N LEU A 32 7.92 4.23 -0.89
CA LEU A 32 7.88 3.85 0.52
C LEU A 32 6.82 2.77 0.69
N VAL A 33 7.17 1.61 1.23
CA VAL A 33 6.23 0.51 1.46
C VAL A 33 6.02 0.35 2.95
N LEU A 34 4.82 0.65 3.44
CA LEU A 34 4.41 0.27 4.78
C LEU A 34 3.91 -1.17 4.75
N ASP A 35 4.72 -2.09 5.27
CA ASP A 35 4.37 -3.51 5.34
C ASP A 35 3.63 -3.80 6.64
N CYS A 36 2.34 -4.10 6.52
CA CYS A 36 1.48 -4.44 7.66
C CYS A 36 1.54 -5.93 8.03
N MET A 37 2.43 -6.69 7.39
CA MET A 37 2.60 -8.12 7.66
C MET A 37 3.58 -8.38 8.80
N GLU A 38 3.44 -9.55 9.42
CA GLU A 38 4.43 -10.04 10.37
C GLU A 38 5.76 -10.34 9.65
N GLU A 39 6.87 -10.05 10.33
CA GLU A 39 8.22 -10.35 9.84
C GLU A 39 8.35 -11.85 9.52
N GLY A 40 8.89 -12.17 8.35
CA GLY A 40 9.05 -13.55 7.89
C GLY A 40 7.77 -14.22 7.39
N SER A 41 6.66 -13.48 7.25
CA SER A 41 5.46 -14.01 6.59
C SER A 41 5.72 -14.30 5.11
N GLU A 42 5.08 -15.34 4.57
CA GLU A 42 5.15 -15.70 3.14
C GLU A 42 4.75 -14.52 2.24
N ALA A 43 3.75 -13.74 2.67
CA ALA A 43 3.31 -12.55 1.95
C ALA A 43 4.38 -11.44 1.95
N GLY A 44 5.09 -11.23 3.06
CA GLY A 44 6.23 -10.31 3.14
C GLY A 44 7.39 -10.76 2.27
N GLU A 45 7.74 -12.05 2.27
CA GLU A 45 8.76 -12.61 1.37
C GLU A 45 8.38 -12.44 -0.10
N HIS A 46 7.11 -12.64 -0.44
CA HIS A 46 6.61 -12.42 -1.79
C HIS A 46 6.74 -10.95 -2.20
N LEU A 47 6.38 -10.00 -1.32
CA LEU A 47 6.59 -8.57 -1.54
C LEU A 47 8.05 -8.26 -1.81
N TRP A 48 8.97 -8.74 -0.96
CA TRP A 48 10.41 -8.51 -1.11
C TRP A 48 10.94 -9.01 -2.45
N ARG A 49 10.60 -10.25 -2.83
CA ARG A 49 10.99 -10.82 -4.12
C ARG A 49 10.48 -9.98 -5.28
N ARG A 50 9.29 -9.41 -5.18
CA ARG A 50 8.78 -8.49 -6.21
C ARG A 50 9.59 -7.21 -6.25
N LEU A 51 9.85 -6.57 -5.10
CA LEU A 51 10.61 -5.32 -5.03
C LEU A 51 12.04 -5.46 -5.58
N GLU A 52 12.71 -6.58 -5.34
CA GLU A 52 14.06 -6.87 -5.88
C GLU A 52 14.12 -6.88 -7.41
N THR A 53 13.01 -7.17 -8.09
CA THR A 53 12.95 -7.21 -9.55
C THR A 53 12.69 -5.83 -10.18
N VAL A 54 12.39 -4.81 -9.37
CA VAL A 54 11.98 -3.49 -9.86
C VAL A 54 13.15 -2.53 -9.80
N ASP A 55 13.42 -1.87 -10.92
CA ASP A 55 14.46 -0.84 -11.04
C ASP A 55 13.93 0.55 -10.61
N ILE A 56 13.51 0.67 -9.34
CA ILE A 56 13.16 1.95 -8.70
C ILE A 56 13.73 1.99 -7.28
N PRO A 57 14.08 3.17 -6.75
CA PRO A 57 14.46 3.28 -5.36
C PRO A 57 13.25 2.99 -4.46
N PHE A 58 13.42 2.14 -3.46
CA PHE A 58 12.37 1.83 -2.49
C PHE A 58 12.91 1.69 -1.06
N GLU A 59 12.02 1.87 -0.09
CA GLU A 59 12.26 1.64 1.34
C GLU A 59 11.06 0.88 1.90
N VAL A 60 11.32 -0.19 2.65
CA VAL A 60 10.27 -0.94 3.36
C VAL A 60 10.30 -0.54 4.83
N VAL A 61 9.14 -0.15 5.35
CA VAL A 61 8.92 0.25 6.74
C VAL A 61 7.97 -0.76 7.36
N PRO A 62 8.41 -1.54 8.37
CA PRO A 62 7.52 -2.46 9.06
C PRO A 62 6.51 -1.69 9.93
N LEU A 63 5.28 -2.21 10.01
CA LEU A 63 4.30 -1.70 10.97
C LEU A 63 4.77 -1.98 12.40
N ARG A 64 4.71 -0.98 13.28
CA ARG A 64 5.11 -1.15 14.68
C ARG A 64 4.12 -2.07 15.39
N VAL A 65 4.64 -2.89 16.32
CA VAL A 65 3.82 -3.80 17.13
C VAL A 65 2.71 -3.02 17.86
N GLY A 66 1.46 -3.41 17.65
CA GLY A 66 0.29 -2.79 18.26
C GLY A 66 -0.18 -1.47 17.63
N GLN A 67 0.47 -1.00 16.55
CA GLN A 67 0.02 0.18 15.82
C GLN A 67 -1.14 -0.15 14.89
N ASP A 68 -2.14 0.73 14.86
CA ASP A 68 -3.25 0.64 13.90
C ASP A 68 -2.76 0.95 12.48
N PRO A 69 -3.05 0.11 11.46
CA PRO A 69 -2.57 0.32 10.09
C PRO A 69 -2.99 1.68 9.49
N ALA A 70 -4.24 2.11 9.64
CA ALA A 70 -4.67 3.41 9.11
C ALA A 70 -3.93 4.56 9.78
N SER A 71 -3.81 4.55 11.11
CA SER A 71 -3.00 5.56 11.82
C SER A 71 -1.56 5.57 11.31
N ALA A 72 -0.93 4.41 11.11
CA ALA A 72 0.44 4.31 10.59
C ALA A 72 0.58 4.90 9.18
N VAL A 73 -0.40 4.66 8.29
CA VAL A 73 -0.42 5.25 6.95
C VAL A 73 -0.52 6.77 7.02
N LEU A 74 -1.45 7.28 7.83
CA LEU A 74 -1.70 8.72 7.97
C LEU A 74 -0.46 9.45 8.54
N GLU A 75 0.11 8.90 9.61
CA GLU A 75 1.34 9.41 10.24
C GLU A 75 2.51 9.36 9.25
N THR A 76 2.74 8.23 8.59
CA THR A 76 3.83 8.07 7.62
C THR A 76 3.69 9.03 6.44
N ALA A 77 2.47 9.19 5.90
CA ALA A 77 2.22 10.10 4.80
C ALA A 77 2.56 11.55 5.16
N ALA A 78 2.19 11.98 6.38
CA ALA A 78 2.47 13.31 6.89
C ALA A 78 3.96 13.52 7.22
N GLU A 79 4.55 12.62 8.03
CA GLU A 79 5.93 12.75 8.52
C GLU A 79 6.96 12.64 7.40
N ARG A 80 6.72 11.77 6.41
CA ARG A 80 7.66 11.53 5.30
C ARG A 80 7.40 12.46 4.11
N GLY A 81 6.38 13.31 4.17
CA GLY A 81 6.01 14.22 3.07
C GLY A 81 5.72 13.47 1.77
N CYS A 82 4.92 12.40 1.87
CA CYS A 82 4.52 11.61 0.71
C CYS A 82 3.64 12.45 -0.23
N ALA A 83 3.71 12.23 -1.54
CA ALA A 83 2.87 12.93 -2.52
C ALA A 83 1.58 12.18 -2.87
N LEU A 84 1.54 10.87 -2.59
CA LEU A 84 0.43 9.98 -2.90
C LEU A 84 0.45 8.79 -1.94
N VAL A 85 -0.73 8.36 -1.51
CA VAL A 85 -0.93 7.07 -0.83
C VAL A 85 -1.62 6.10 -1.79
N VAL A 86 -1.13 4.88 -1.89
CA VAL A 86 -1.70 3.80 -2.70
C VAL A 86 -2.12 2.66 -1.78
N LEU A 87 -3.39 2.23 -1.89
CA LEU A 87 -3.90 1.10 -1.13
C LEU A 87 -4.81 0.20 -1.96
N ALA A 88 -4.83 -1.07 -1.59
CA ALA A 88 -5.73 -2.06 -2.15
C ALA A 88 -7.06 -2.06 -1.39
N LEU A 89 -8.18 -2.08 -2.11
CA LEU A 89 -9.49 -2.36 -1.51
C LEU A 89 -9.74 -3.87 -1.52
N ALA A 90 -10.20 -4.38 -0.38
CA ALA A 90 -10.60 -5.76 -0.27
C ALA A 90 -11.89 -6.02 -1.08
N GLN A 91 -11.94 -7.19 -1.71
CA GLN A 91 -13.16 -7.72 -2.30
C GLN A 91 -13.89 -8.56 -1.24
N ARG A 92 -15.20 -8.36 -1.07
CA ARG A 92 -16.03 -9.19 -0.18
C ARG A 92 -17.24 -9.75 -0.92
N GLY A 93 -17.18 -11.05 -1.23
CA GLY A 93 -18.25 -11.79 -1.90
C GLY A 93 -18.47 -11.37 -3.36
N ALA A 94 -19.61 -11.76 -3.93
CA ALA A 94 -19.97 -11.50 -5.32
C ALA A 94 -20.28 -10.01 -5.63
N GLY A 95 -20.33 -9.15 -4.59
CA GLY A 95 -20.79 -7.76 -4.69
C GLY A 95 -19.73 -6.74 -5.12
N GLY A 96 -18.48 -7.15 -5.33
CA GLY A 96 -17.39 -6.25 -5.72
C GLY A 96 -16.68 -5.57 -4.55
N ALA A 97 -15.97 -4.48 -4.86
CA ALA A 97 -14.98 -3.88 -3.94
C ALA A 97 -15.67 -3.16 -2.81
N THR A 98 -15.24 -3.45 -1.58
CA THR A 98 -15.81 -2.85 -0.39
C THR A 98 -14.78 -1.95 0.28
N VAL A 99 -15.20 -0.73 0.61
CA VAL A 99 -14.39 0.17 1.44
C VAL A 99 -14.59 -0.24 2.90
N GLY A 100 -13.59 -0.92 3.46
CA GLY A 100 -13.58 -1.30 4.88
C GLY A 100 -13.24 -0.13 5.81
N PRO A 101 -13.40 -0.28 7.13
CA PRO A 101 -13.20 0.81 8.09
C PRO A 101 -11.82 1.48 8.00
N GLN A 102 -10.76 0.69 7.84
CA GLN A 102 -9.38 1.17 7.67
C GLN A 102 -9.23 2.01 6.40
N ALA A 103 -9.73 1.50 5.26
CA ALA A 103 -9.69 2.23 3.99
C ALA A 103 -10.55 3.51 4.03
N SER A 104 -11.74 3.47 4.64
CA SER A 104 -12.58 4.66 4.83
C SER A 104 -11.85 5.74 5.60
N ARG A 105 -11.16 5.36 6.68
CA ARG A 105 -10.43 6.30 7.51
C ARG A 105 -9.28 6.96 6.73
N ILE A 106 -8.49 6.16 6.00
CA ILE A 106 -7.43 6.70 5.13
C ILE A 106 -8.03 7.62 4.07
N LEU A 107 -9.11 7.22 3.38
CA LEU A 107 -9.73 8.03 2.32
C LEU A 107 -10.28 9.37 2.82
N LEU A 108 -10.75 9.43 4.06
CA LEU A 108 -11.36 10.64 4.63
C LEU A 108 -10.35 11.54 5.35
N GLU A 109 -9.28 10.97 5.91
CA GLU A 109 -8.35 11.69 6.79
C GLU A 109 -6.95 11.92 6.17
N CYS A 110 -6.62 11.28 5.03
CA CYS A 110 -5.28 11.40 4.45
C CYS A 110 -4.98 12.83 3.97
N PRO A 111 -3.82 13.40 4.36
CA PRO A 111 -3.47 14.78 3.98
C PRO A 111 -3.10 14.92 2.50
N VAL A 112 -2.99 13.81 1.76
CA VAL A 112 -2.55 13.78 0.37
C VAL A 112 -3.49 12.90 -0.46
N PRO A 113 -3.45 12.99 -1.80
CA PRO A 113 -4.29 12.15 -2.65
C PRO A 113 -4.13 10.66 -2.33
N VAL A 114 -5.23 9.92 -2.41
CA VAL A 114 -5.27 8.47 -2.20
C VAL A 114 -5.70 7.80 -3.51
N LEU A 115 -4.85 6.92 -4.02
CA LEU A 115 -5.15 6.01 -5.12
C LEU A 115 -5.61 4.67 -4.55
N THR A 116 -6.78 4.22 -4.98
CA THR A 116 -7.27 2.90 -4.62
C THR A 116 -7.19 1.96 -5.82
N THR A 117 -6.84 0.71 -5.56
CA THR A 117 -6.85 -0.36 -6.57
C THR A 117 -7.75 -1.50 -6.13
N THR A 118 -8.18 -2.30 -7.11
CA THR A 118 -8.96 -3.51 -6.89
C THR A 118 -8.31 -4.64 -7.70
N ALA A 119 -8.40 -5.88 -7.20
CA ALA A 119 -8.05 -7.03 -8.01
C ALA A 119 -9.24 -7.44 -8.89
N PRO A 120 -9.01 -7.78 -10.17
CA PRO A 120 -10.03 -8.42 -11.00
C PRO A 120 -10.41 -9.78 -10.40
N GLN A 121 -11.65 -10.23 -10.65
CA GLN A 121 -12.10 -11.55 -10.22
C GLN A 121 -11.38 -12.62 -11.06
N GLU A 122 -10.70 -13.57 -10.42
CA GLU A 122 -10.45 -14.86 -11.06
C GLU A 122 -11.76 -15.63 -10.99
N GLY A 123 -12.40 -15.79 -12.16
CA GLY A 123 -13.66 -16.53 -12.33
C GLY A 123 -13.43 -18.01 -12.57
#